data_AF-A0A669DX03-F1
#
_entry.id   AF-A0A669DX03-F1
#
_cell.length_a   1.000
_cell.length_b   1.000
_cell.length_c   1.000
_cell.angle_alpha   90.00
_cell.angle_beta   90.00
_cell.angle_gamma   90.00
#
_symmetry.space_group_name_H-M   'P 1'
#
loop_
_entity.id
_entity.type
_entity.pdbx_description
1 polymer ?
#
loop_
_entity_poly.entity_id
_entity_poly.type
_entity_poly.pdbx_seq_one_letter_code
_entity_poly.pdbx_strand_id
1 'polypeptide(L)'
;MTHHNLLMKTNSGDQKDERCPICLDRFKNKKQLKCKDEFCEDCLRQAQDANGPICPVCRVVFGKIIGDQPDGRMSHQTLRTSLPGYSDCGTIVINYVIPSGIQTAKHPNPGQLYSGIHRTAYLPDNKEGNEVLQLLKRAFQQRLIFTVGTSRTTGLDNQVTWNDIPHKTSTSGGPDRFGYPDPEYLSRVKEELKAKGIE
;
A
#
# COMPACT_ATOMS: atom_id res chain seq x y z
N MET A 1 42.98 -62.43 0.77
CA MET A 1 42.60 -61.94 -0.57
C MET A 1 41.16 -61.47 -0.49
N THR A 2 40.88 -60.30 -1.10
CA THR A 2 39.58 -59.76 -1.55
C THR A 2 38.49 -59.51 -0.50
N HIS A 3 37.72 -58.42 -0.49
CA HIS A 3 37.80 -57.04 -0.98
C HIS A 3 36.63 -56.30 -0.28
N HIS A 4 36.73 -54.99 -0.17
CA HIS A 4 35.72 -54.07 0.35
C HIS A 4 34.29 -54.31 -0.19
N ASN A 5 33.27 -53.99 0.62
CA ASN A 5 32.28 -53.03 0.14
C ASN A 5 31.56 -52.27 1.27
N LEU A 6 31.85 -50.97 1.30
CA LEU A 6 31.28 -49.93 2.11
C LEU A 6 29.95 -49.51 1.47
N LEU A 7 28.82 -49.90 2.05
CA LEU A 7 27.52 -49.33 1.66
C LEU A 7 27.19 -48.17 2.60
N MET A 8 27.76 -47.01 2.25
CA MET A 8 27.26 -45.69 2.64
C MET A 8 25.81 -45.58 2.17
N LYS A 9 24.85 -45.80 3.06
CA LYS A 9 23.46 -45.39 2.82
C LYS A 9 23.43 -43.86 2.87
N THR A 10 23.51 -43.23 1.70
CA THR A 10 23.13 -41.84 1.51
C THR A 10 21.64 -41.73 1.79
N ASN A 11 21.30 -41.27 3.00
CA ASN A 11 19.94 -40.93 3.35
C ASN A 11 19.62 -39.59 2.69
N SER A 12 19.25 -39.63 1.41
CA SER A 12 18.77 -38.49 0.63
C SER A 12 17.30 -38.22 0.96
N GLY A 13 17.04 -37.86 2.21
CA GLY A 13 15.74 -37.41 2.71
C GLY A 13 15.81 -35.95 3.14
N ASP A 14 15.08 -35.09 2.43
CA ASP A 14 14.53 -33.79 2.85
C ASP A 14 15.39 -32.83 3.71
N GLN A 15 16.53 -32.38 3.17
CA GLN A 15 17.26 -31.22 3.72
C GLN A 15 16.85 -29.87 3.10
N LYS A 16 15.70 -29.80 2.41
CA LYS A 16 15.22 -28.53 1.81
C LYS A 16 14.47 -27.62 2.80
N ASP A 17 14.02 -28.14 3.94
CA ASP A 17 13.16 -27.41 4.89
C ASP A 17 13.90 -26.78 6.09
N GLU A 18 15.23 -26.86 6.16
CA GLU A 18 16.01 -26.31 7.30
C GLU A 18 16.80 -25.04 6.97
N ARG A 19 16.70 -24.52 5.74
CA ARG A 19 17.48 -23.36 5.29
C ARG A 19 16.64 -22.11 5.12
N CYS A 20 17.17 -20.98 5.56
CA CYS A 20 16.55 -19.69 5.34
C CYS A 20 16.67 -19.26 3.87
N PRO A 21 15.57 -18.85 3.21
CA PRO A 21 15.59 -18.45 1.81
C PRO A 21 16.32 -17.13 1.53
N ILE A 22 16.66 -16.35 2.57
CA ILE A 22 17.38 -15.07 2.44
C ILE A 22 18.89 -15.27 2.51
N CYS A 23 19.39 -15.94 3.56
CA CYS A 23 20.83 -16.15 3.74
C CYS A 23 21.34 -17.50 3.22
N LEU A 24 20.44 -18.42 2.82
CA LEU A 24 20.73 -19.77 2.33
C LEU A 24 21.45 -20.71 3.33
N ASP A 25 21.58 -20.27 4.58
CA ASP A 25 22.12 -21.01 5.72
C ASP A 25 21.01 -21.65 6.57
N ARG A 26 21.40 -22.51 7.52
CA ARG A 26 20.51 -23.03 8.57
C ARG A 26 19.82 -21.88 9.32
N PHE A 27 18.55 -22.07 9.67
CA PHE A 27 17.79 -21.07 10.42
C PHE A 27 18.46 -20.70 11.75
N LYS A 28 18.60 -19.38 11.98
CA LYS A 28 18.99 -18.78 13.27
C LYS A 28 17.79 -18.01 13.81
N ASN A 29 17.33 -18.35 15.03
CA ASN A 29 16.13 -17.76 15.65
C ASN A 29 14.94 -17.74 14.69
N LYS A 30 14.49 -18.93 14.28
CA LYS A 30 13.48 -19.10 13.23
C LYS A 30 12.19 -18.34 13.56
N LYS A 31 11.70 -17.54 12.61
CA LYS A 31 10.38 -16.90 12.64
C LYS A 31 9.54 -17.41 11.48
N GLN A 32 8.28 -17.70 11.76
CA GLN A 32 7.29 -18.07 10.75
C GLN A 32 6.26 -16.96 10.60
N LEU A 33 6.02 -16.54 9.35
CA LEU A 33 4.99 -15.57 9.01
C LEU A 33 3.61 -16.22 8.92
N LYS A 34 2.54 -15.40 8.85
CA LYS A 34 1.17 -15.90 8.63
C LYS A 34 1.02 -16.66 7.30
N CYS A 35 1.79 -16.27 6.28
CA CYS A 35 1.88 -16.97 4.99
C CYS A 35 2.66 -18.29 5.05
N LYS A 36 3.08 -18.73 6.25
CA LYS A 36 3.81 -19.97 6.55
C LYS A 36 5.27 -20.02 6.10
N ASP A 37 5.74 -19.06 5.32
CA ASP A 37 7.17 -18.90 5.03
C ASP A 37 7.97 -18.65 6.32
N GLU A 38 9.18 -19.23 6.36
CA GLU A 38 10.07 -19.19 7.51
C GLU A 38 11.39 -18.47 7.18
N PHE A 39 11.90 -17.71 8.14
CA PHE A 39 13.11 -16.90 7.99
C PHE A 39 13.94 -16.90 9.28
N CYS A 40 15.25 -16.61 9.16
CA CYS A 40 16.01 -16.16 10.32
C CYS A 40 15.44 -14.82 10.79
N GLU A 41 15.35 -14.59 12.11
CA GLU A 41 14.85 -13.33 12.68
C GLU A 41 15.57 -12.10 12.12
N ASP A 42 16.90 -12.12 12.07
CA ASP A 42 17.69 -11.01 11.54
C ASP A 42 17.49 -10.80 10.03
N CYS A 43 17.35 -11.88 9.26
CA CYS A 43 17.09 -11.77 7.82
C CYS A 43 15.71 -11.18 7.54
N LEU A 44 14.70 -11.57 8.31
CA LEU A 44 13.35 -11.00 8.22
C LEU A 44 13.35 -9.52 8.62
N ARG A 45 14.06 -9.16 9.69
CA ARG A 45 14.19 -7.76 10.13
C ARG A 45 14.86 -6.89 9.05
N GLN A 46 15.99 -7.33 8.51
CA GLN A 46 16.68 -6.61 7.43
C GLN A 46 15.81 -6.47 6.18
N ALA A 47 15.11 -7.55 5.79
CA ALA A 47 14.20 -7.48 4.66
C ALA A 47 13.03 -6.51 4.92
N GLN A 48 12.53 -6.44 6.15
CA GLN A 48 11.51 -5.50 6.57
C GLN A 48 12.01 -4.05 6.55
N ASP A 49 13.23 -3.79 7.00
CA ASP A 49 13.84 -2.47 6.97
C ASP A 49 14.07 -1.97 5.54
N ALA A 50 14.42 -2.89 4.62
CA ALA A 50 14.65 -2.57 3.23
C ALA A 50 13.36 -2.42 2.40
N ASN A 51 12.35 -3.26 2.62
CA ASN A 51 11.20 -3.40 1.72
C ASN A 51 9.83 -3.26 2.41
N GLY A 52 9.80 -2.94 3.69
CA GLY A 52 8.59 -2.96 4.51
C GLY A 52 8.15 -4.38 4.88
N PRO A 53 7.03 -4.54 5.60
CA PRO A 53 6.59 -5.81 6.16
C PRO A 53 5.91 -6.71 5.10
N ILE A 54 6.65 -7.02 4.04
CA ILE A 54 6.25 -7.81 2.89
C ILE A 54 7.09 -9.09 2.88
N CYS A 55 6.45 -10.25 2.79
CA CYS A 55 7.16 -11.52 2.75
C CYS A 55 8.16 -11.54 1.57
N PRO A 56 9.45 -11.79 1.79
CA PRO A 56 10.45 -11.83 0.71
C PRO A 56 10.24 -12.96 -0.31
N VAL A 57 9.44 -13.97 0.03
CA VAL A 57 9.16 -15.13 -0.84
C VAL A 57 7.85 -14.94 -1.60
N CYS A 58 6.72 -14.86 -0.89
CA CYS A 58 5.40 -14.84 -1.52
C CYS A 58 4.78 -13.43 -1.66
N ARG A 59 5.47 -12.38 -1.18
CA ARG A 59 5.02 -10.98 -1.24
C ARG A 59 3.75 -10.66 -0.44
N VAL A 60 3.27 -11.57 0.40
CA VAL A 60 2.16 -11.31 1.32
C VAL A 60 2.59 -10.30 2.40
N VAL A 61 1.77 -9.26 2.60
CA VAL A 61 1.96 -8.27 3.65
C VAL A 61 1.68 -8.90 5.02
N PHE A 62 2.63 -8.83 5.95
CA PHE A 62 2.52 -9.44 7.29
C PHE A 62 2.50 -8.43 8.43
N GLY A 63 2.65 -7.14 8.13
CA GLY A 63 2.64 -6.05 9.10
C GLY A 63 2.07 -4.77 8.50
N LYS A 64 2.06 -3.69 9.29
CA LYS A 64 1.47 -2.42 8.87
C LYS A 64 2.42 -1.67 7.93
N ILE A 65 1.99 -1.45 6.69
CA ILE A 65 2.73 -0.61 5.73
C ILE A 65 2.52 0.85 6.11
N ILE A 66 3.60 1.61 6.26
CA ILE A 66 3.55 3.04 6.52
C ILE A 66 4.23 3.75 5.36
N GLY A 67 3.48 4.57 4.64
CA GLY A 67 4.03 5.36 3.54
C GLY A 67 4.76 6.62 4.02
N ASP A 68 5.07 7.48 3.06
CA ASP A 68 5.85 8.70 3.22
C ASP A 68 4.99 9.97 3.07
N GLN A 69 3.66 9.86 2.98
CA GLN A 69 2.78 11.04 2.96
C GLN A 69 3.17 12.07 4.04
N PRO A 70 3.35 13.35 3.67
CA PRO A 70 3.58 14.41 4.63
C PRO A 70 2.37 14.65 5.56
N ASP A 71 2.62 15.30 6.70
CA ASP A 71 1.55 15.61 7.64
C ASP A 71 0.50 16.51 7.00
N GLY A 72 -0.78 16.26 7.30
CA GLY A 72 -1.90 16.98 6.73
C GLY A 72 -3.22 16.60 7.37
N ARG A 73 -4.31 17.06 6.78
CA ARG A 73 -5.67 16.82 7.27
C ARG A 73 -6.54 16.18 6.20
N MET A 74 -7.27 15.15 6.60
CA MET A 74 -8.39 14.58 5.87
C MET A 74 -9.69 14.92 6.61
N SER A 75 -10.68 15.48 5.92
CA SER A 75 -12.03 15.69 6.44
C SER A 75 -13.07 15.22 5.43
N HIS A 76 -14.32 15.07 5.88
CA HIS A 76 -15.41 14.72 4.99
C HIS A 76 -16.71 15.36 5.45
N GLN A 77 -17.64 15.51 4.51
CA GLN A 77 -19.02 15.94 4.73
C GLN A 77 -19.93 15.19 3.75
N THR A 78 -21.24 15.20 3.99
CA THR A 78 -22.22 14.60 3.09
C THR A 78 -23.10 15.67 2.45
N LEU A 79 -23.46 15.44 1.18
CA LEU A 79 -24.39 16.25 0.40
C LEU A 79 -25.60 15.40 0.04
N ARG A 80 -26.78 16.02 -0.06
CA ARG A 80 -28.01 15.34 -0.47
C ARG A 80 -28.07 15.02 -1.96
N THR A 81 -27.25 15.69 -2.77
CA THR A 81 -27.18 15.48 -4.22
C THR A 81 -26.53 14.14 -4.53
N SER A 82 -27.10 13.41 -5.48
CA SER A 82 -26.59 12.11 -5.96
C SER A 82 -25.48 12.27 -6.99
N LEU A 83 -24.57 11.28 -7.02
CA LEU A 83 -23.62 11.12 -8.12
C LEU A 83 -24.28 10.41 -9.30
N PRO A 84 -23.86 10.68 -10.55
CA PRO A 84 -24.27 9.88 -11.70
C PRO A 84 -24.01 8.39 -11.48
N GLY A 85 -25.04 7.56 -11.63
CA GLY A 85 -25.01 6.12 -11.35
C GLY A 85 -25.46 5.70 -9.94
N TYR A 86 -25.75 6.65 -9.04
CA TYR A 86 -26.13 6.40 -7.65
C TYR A 86 -27.33 7.28 -7.23
N SER A 87 -28.47 7.14 -7.91
CA SER A 87 -29.64 8.03 -7.76
C SER A 87 -30.41 7.90 -6.45
N ASP A 88 -30.13 6.86 -5.66
CA ASP A 88 -30.83 6.51 -4.42
C ASP A 88 -30.10 6.97 -3.15
N CYS A 89 -28.94 7.60 -3.28
CA CYS A 89 -28.14 8.07 -2.15
C CYS A 89 -27.52 9.47 -2.37
N GLY A 90 -27.00 10.05 -1.29
CA GLY A 90 -26.26 11.32 -1.34
C GLY A 90 -24.83 11.16 -1.87
N THR A 91 -24.00 12.16 -1.63
CA THR A 91 -22.57 12.18 -1.97
C THR A 91 -21.73 12.48 -0.73
N ILE A 92 -20.72 11.66 -0.47
CA ILE A 92 -19.65 11.96 0.48
C ILE A 92 -18.60 12.80 -0.26
N VAL A 93 -18.29 13.96 0.28
CA VAL A 93 -17.20 14.84 -0.19
C VAL A 93 -16.04 14.74 0.79
N ILE A 94 -14.89 14.30 0.31
CA ILE A 94 -13.66 14.16 1.07
C ILE A 94 -12.72 15.31 0.70
N ASN A 95 -12.16 16.01 1.69
CA ASN A 95 -11.19 17.06 1.48
C ASN A 95 -9.85 16.70 2.12
N TYR A 96 -8.78 16.82 1.35
CA TYR A 96 -7.41 16.61 1.77
C TYR A 96 -6.63 17.91 1.68
N VAL A 97 -6.00 18.31 2.79
CA VAL A 97 -5.10 19.46 2.86
C VAL A 97 -3.74 18.97 3.34
N ILE A 98 -2.73 19.09 2.49
CA ILE A 98 -1.33 18.87 2.86
C ILE A 98 -0.60 20.20 2.66
N PRO A 99 -0.15 20.88 3.73
CA PRO A 99 0.62 22.12 3.60
C PRO A 99 1.98 21.85 2.96
N SER A 100 2.59 22.90 2.38
CA SER A 100 4.00 22.86 1.97
C SER A 100 4.91 22.64 3.17
N GLY A 101 6.07 22.04 2.94
CA GLY A 101 7.01 21.73 4.02
C GLY A 101 8.38 21.33 3.53
N ILE A 102 9.16 20.69 4.40
CA ILE A 102 10.51 20.23 4.12
C ILE A 102 10.50 18.70 3.97
N GLN A 103 11.22 18.20 2.98
CA GLN A 103 11.33 16.78 2.70
C GLN A 103 12.12 16.04 3.79
N THR A 104 11.58 14.90 4.23
CA THR A 104 12.22 14.03 5.23
C THR A 104 13.21 13.08 4.57
N ALA A 105 13.94 12.31 5.38
CA ALA A 105 14.83 11.24 4.88
C ALA A 105 14.11 10.15 4.07
N LYS A 106 12.76 10.09 4.12
CA LYS A 106 11.95 9.14 3.35
C LYS A 106 11.60 9.65 1.94
N HIS A 107 11.82 10.94 1.66
CA HIS A 107 11.46 11.55 0.39
C HIS A 107 12.65 11.61 -0.57
N PRO A 108 12.42 11.86 -1.87
CA PRO A 108 13.48 11.86 -2.89
C PRO A 108 14.61 12.87 -2.65
N ASN A 109 14.29 14.07 -2.13
CA ASN A 109 15.26 15.15 -1.93
C ASN A 109 15.23 15.67 -0.47
N PRO A 110 15.78 14.91 0.50
CA PRO A 110 15.75 15.30 1.91
C PRO A 110 16.31 16.70 2.17
N GLY A 111 15.62 17.48 3.00
CA GLY A 111 15.99 18.87 3.33
C GLY A 111 15.53 19.92 2.31
N GLN A 112 15.08 19.53 1.11
CA GLN A 112 14.47 20.48 0.16
C GLN A 112 13.02 20.77 0.50
N LEU A 113 12.53 21.93 0.06
CA LEU A 113 11.11 22.26 0.14
C LEU A 113 10.30 21.37 -0.81
N TYR A 114 9.08 21.05 -0.42
CA TYR A 114 8.04 20.56 -1.32
C TYR A 114 6.82 21.46 -1.26
N SER A 115 6.06 21.51 -2.36
CA SER A 115 4.80 22.26 -2.43
C SER A 115 3.61 21.37 -2.06
N GLY A 116 2.77 21.88 -1.15
CA GLY A 116 1.57 21.21 -0.67
C GLY A 116 0.41 21.21 -1.67
N ILE A 117 -0.72 20.63 -1.28
CA ILE A 117 -1.92 20.49 -2.10
C ILE A 117 -3.22 20.66 -1.31
N HIS A 118 -4.27 21.03 -2.05
CA HIS A 118 -5.66 20.88 -1.63
C HIS A 118 -6.39 20.03 -2.70
N ARG A 119 -7.03 18.94 -2.27
CA ARG A 119 -7.76 18.02 -3.17
C ARG A 119 -9.11 17.66 -2.60
N THR A 120 -10.08 17.54 -3.48
CA THR A 120 -11.42 17.06 -3.16
C THR A 120 -11.68 15.77 -3.91
N ALA A 121 -12.34 14.82 -3.26
CA ALA A 121 -12.76 13.56 -3.86
C ALA A 121 -14.21 13.20 -3.46
N TYR A 122 -14.85 12.33 -4.23
CA TYR A 122 -16.27 12.02 -4.13
C TYR A 122 -16.53 10.52 -4.05
N LEU A 123 -17.39 10.11 -3.11
CA LEU A 123 -17.95 8.75 -3.01
C LEU A 123 -19.48 8.85 -2.93
N PRO A 124 -20.23 7.84 -3.37
CA PRO A 124 -21.67 7.77 -3.07
C PRO A 124 -21.89 7.59 -1.57
N ASP A 125 -22.89 8.26 -0.99
CA ASP A 125 -23.25 8.13 0.43
C ASP A 125 -24.18 6.93 0.65
N ASN A 126 -23.70 5.74 0.30
CA ASN A 126 -24.36 4.47 0.52
C ASN A 126 -23.45 3.53 1.34
N LYS A 127 -23.88 2.28 1.55
CA LYS A 127 -23.13 1.30 2.35
C LYS A 127 -21.71 1.07 1.82
N GLU A 128 -21.55 0.87 0.51
CA GLU A 128 -20.26 0.57 -0.11
C GLU A 128 -19.34 1.80 -0.13
N GLY A 129 -19.87 2.98 -0.44
CA GLY A 129 -19.09 4.22 -0.41
C GLY A 129 -18.63 4.57 1.01
N ASN A 130 -19.44 4.30 2.04
CA ASN A 130 -19.03 4.46 3.43
C ASN A 130 -17.95 3.45 3.86
N GLU A 131 -17.98 2.22 3.35
CA GLU A 131 -16.90 1.23 3.55
C GLU A 131 -15.59 1.76 2.96
N VAL A 132 -15.61 2.21 1.69
CA VAL A 132 -14.45 2.81 1.04
C VAL A 132 -13.93 4.03 1.81
N LEU A 133 -14.81 4.89 2.33
CA LEU A 133 -14.42 6.02 3.17
C LEU A 133 -13.60 5.59 4.40
N GLN A 134 -13.99 4.51 5.08
CA GLN A 134 -13.24 4.01 6.25
C GLN A 134 -11.88 3.45 5.86
N LEU A 135 -11.80 2.74 4.73
CA LEU A 135 -10.53 2.26 4.20
C LEU A 135 -9.60 3.43 3.82
N LEU A 136 -10.12 4.47 3.16
CA LEU A 136 -9.35 5.67 2.83
C LEU A 136 -8.88 6.42 4.09
N LYS A 137 -9.71 6.52 5.14
CA LYS A 137 -9.29 7.07 6.44
C LYS A 137 -8.11 6.30 7.02
N ARG A 138 -8.17 4.96 6.98
CA ARG A 138 -7.07 4.09 7.44
C ARG A 138 -5.83 4.27 6.58
N ALA A 139 -5.95 4.30 5.25
CA ALA A 139 -4.84 4.56 4.34
C ALA A 139 -4.19 5.93 4.59
N PHE A 140 -4.98 6.97 4.86
CA PHE A 140 -4.48 8.30 5.21
C PHE A 140 -3.72 8.29 6.54
N GLN A 141 -4.25 7.62 7.57
CA GLN A 141 -3.56 7.41 8.85
C GLN A 141 -2.25 6.62 8.70
N GLN A 142 -2.17 5.76 7.69
CA GLN A 142 -0.98 4.98 7.34
C GLN A 142 -0.05 5.71 6.37
N ARG A 143 -0.33 6.97 6.05
CA ARG A 143 0.48 7.80 5.15
C ARG A 143 0.57 7.26 3.71
N LEU A 144 -0.50 6.63 3.21
CA LEU A 144 -0.52 5.93 1.93
C LEU A 144 -1.28 6.66 0.81
N ILE A 145 -2.00 7.75 1.08
CA ILE A 145 -2.82 8.43 0.06
C ILE A 145 -1.96 9.30 -0.85
N PHE A 146 -0.96 9.97 -0.29
CA PHE A 146 -0.04 10.83 -1.04
C PHE A 146 1.42 10.45 -0.80
N THR A 147 2.30 11.03 -1.59
CA THR A 147 3.77 10.96 -1.50
C THR A 147 4.37 12.30 -1.94
N VAL A 148 5.68 12.47 -1.85
CA VAL A 148 6.40 13.59 -2.47
C VAL A 148 7.19 13.09 -3.68
N GLY A 149 6.98 13.71 -4.83
CA GLY A 149 7.69 13.35 -6.04
C GLY A 149 7.39 14.29 -7.21
N THR A 150 7.51 13.75 -8.42
CA THR A 150 7.21 14.48 -9.66
C THR A 150 5.71 14.43 -9.96
N SER A 151 5.10 15.59 -10.15
CA SER A 151 3.72 15.71 -10.61
C SER A 151 3.59 15.19 -12.04
N ARG A 152 2.76 14.17 -12.25
CA ARG A 152 2.52 13.59 -13.60
C ARG A 152 1.86 14.58 -14.57
N THR A 153 1.06 15.52 -14.07
CA THR A 153 0.32 16.46 -14.92
C THR A 153 1.12 17.69 -15.30
N THR A 154 2.01 18.15 -14.42
CA THR A 154 2.79 19.39 -14.63
C THR A 154 4.27 19.14 -14.89
N GLY A 155 4.77 17.93 -14.61
CA GLY A 155 6.19 17.60 -14.70
C GLY A 155 7.07 18.22 -13.60
N LEU A 156 6.46 18.92 -12.62
CA LEU A 156 7.22 19.59 -11.56
C LEU A 156 7.63 18.60 -10.46
N ASP A 157 8.90 18.64 -10.09
CA ASP A 157 9.45 17.92 -8.94
C ASP A 157 9.08 18.58 -7.61
N ASN A 158 9.34 17.87 -6.52
CA ASN A 158 9.12 18.33 -5.15
C ASN A 158 7.66 18.74 -4.89
N GLN A 159 6.73 17.93 -5.38
CA GLN A 159 5.29 18.13 -5.25
C GLN A 159 4.66 17.02 -4.41
N VAL A 160 3.62 17.36 -3.65
CA VAL A 160 2.74 16.33 -3.10
C VAL A 160 1.85 15.76 -4.20
N THR A 161 1.89 14.45 -4.40
CA THR A 161 1.19 13.75 -5.48
C THR A 161 0.41 12.54 -4.93
N TRP A 162 -0.59 12.06 -5.68
CA TRP A 162 -1.31 10.82 -5.33
C TRP A 162 -0.34 9.62 -5.32
N ASN A 163 -0.52 8.70 -4.38
CA ASN A 163 0.32 7.50 -4.21
C ASN A 163 -0.45 6.22 -4.59
N ASP A 164 -0.83 6.12 -5.86
CA ASP A 164 -1.46 4.95 -6.50
C ASP A 164 -2.76 4.44 -5.84
N ILE A 165 -3.47 5.28 -5.10
CA ILE A 165 -4.85 4.99 -4.66
C ILE A 165 -5.78 5.89 -5.47
N PRO A 166 -6.57 5.35 -6.42
CA PRO A 166 -7.38 6.15 -7.31
C PRO A 166 -8.48 6.87 -6.52
N HIS A 167 -8.70 8.14 -6.86
CA HIS A 167 -9.77 8.95 -6.29
C HIS A 167 -10.61 9.55 -7.40
N LYS A 168 -11.92 9.66 -7.17
CA LYS A 168 -12.82 10.42 -8.05
C LYS A 168 -12.77 11.89 -7.68
N THR A 169 -12.08 12.70 -8.47
CA THR A 169 -11.90 14.15 -8.27
C THR A 169 -12.90 14.99 -9.06
N SER A 170 -13.77 14.35 -9.83
CA SER A 170 -14.90 14.99 -10.53
C SER A 170 -16.20 14.26 -10.19
N THR A 171 -17.32 14.98 -10.16
CA THR A 171 -18.66 14.37 -10.05
C THR A 171 -19.25 13.97 -11.41
N SER A 172 -18.56 14.28 -12.51
CA SER A 172 -19.04 14.06 -13.89
C SER A 172 -17.89 13.71 -14.86
N GLY A 173 -18.24 13.34 -16.09
CA GLY A 173 -17.27 13.09 -17.16
C GLY A 173 -16.67 11.68 -17.19
N GLY A 174 -17.20 10.76 -16.37
CA GLY A 174 -16.82 9.36 -16.37
C GLY A 174 -15.35 9.09 -16.00
N PRO A 175 -14.86 7.87 -16.22
CA PRO A 175 -13.51 7.45 -15.85
C PRO A 175 -12.40 8.35 -16.43
N ASP A 176 -12.54 8.79 -17.68
CA ASP A 176 -11.55 9.62 -18.39
C ASP A 176 -11.29 10.97 -17.73
N ARG A 177 -12.28 11.49 -16.99
CA ARG A 177 -12.16 12.74 -16.23
C ARG A 177 -12.05 12.51 -14.73
N PHE A 178 -11.66 11.30 -14.32
CA PHE A 178 -11.60 10.90 -12.92
C PHE A 178 -12.93 11.14 -12.19
N GLY A 179 -14.06 10.96 -12.89
CA GLY A 179 -15.39 11.24 -12.38
C GLY A 179 -16.40 10.14 -12.59
N TYR A 180 -17.68 10.49 -12.43
CA TYR A 180 -18.83 9.59 -12.52
C TYR A 180 -19.62 9.83 -13.82
N PRO A 181 -20.42 8.86 -14.30
CA PRO A 181 -20.59 7.50 -13.75
C PRO A 181 -19.35 6.63 -13.99
N ASP A 182 -19.04 5.75 -13.04
CA ASP A 182 -18.01 4.71 -13.16
C ASP A 182 -18.42 3.54 -12.25
N PRO A 183 -19.09 2.51 -12.80
CA PRO A 183 -19.62 1.41 -12.00
C PRO A 183 -18.53 0.52 -11.39
N GLU A 184 -17.30 0.55 -11.91
CA GLU A 184 -16.20 -0.30 -11.46
C GLU A 184 -15.27 0.39 -10.45
N TYR A 185 -15.51 1.67 -10.15
CA TYR A 185 -14.60 2.43 -9.30
C TYR A 185 -14.50 1.89 -7.87
N LEU A 186 -15.63 1.57 -7.23
CA LEU A 186 -15.63 1.15 -5.82
C LEU A 186 -14.96 -0.22 -5.62
N SER A 187 -15.11 -1.17 -6.56
CA SER A 187 -14.38 -2.44 -6.53
C SER A 187 -12.89 -2.21 -6.75
N ARG A 188 -12.53 -1.45 -7.80
CA ARG A 188 -11.13 -1.17 -8.14
C ARG A 188 -10.38 -0.47 -7.00
N VAL A 189 -10.95 0.55 -6.37
CA VAL A 189 -10.27 1.25 -5.26
C VAL A 189 -10.10 0.34 -4.04
N LYS A 190 -11.05 -0.57 -3.76
CA LYS A 190 -10.90 -1.57 -2.70
C LYS A 190 -9.77 -2.55 -2.98
N GLU A 191 -9.60 -2.98 -4.23
CA GLU A 191 -8.49 -3.85 -4.64
C GLU A 191 -7.13 -3.15 -4.47
N GLU A 192 -7.01 -1.88 -4.86
CA GLU A 192 -5.79 -1.09 -4.69
C GLU A 192 -5.46 -0.85 -3.20
N LEU A 193 -6.47 -0.57 -2.38
CA LEU A 193 -6.33 -0.44 -0.93
C LEU A 193 -5.86 -1.75 -0.29
N LYS A 194 -6.47 -2.86 -0.69
CA LYS A 194 -6.09 -4.21 -0.25
C LYS A 194 -4.65 -4.55 -0.63
N ALA A 195 -4.22 -4.23 -1.84
CA ALA A 195 -2.84 -4.42 -2.30
C ALA A 195 -1.83 -3.62 -1.45
N LYS A 196 -2.25 -2.51 -0.85
CA LYS A 196 -1.47 -1.70 0.10
C LYS A 196 -1.67 -2.12 1.57
N GLY A 197 -2.28 -3.28 1.82
CA GLY A 197 -2.49 -3.83 3.18
C GLY A 197 -3.62 -3.16 3.96
N ILE A 198 -4.58 -2.53 3.27
CA ILE A 198 -5.74 -1.87 3.88
C ILE A 198 -7.00 -2.70 3.61
N GLU A 199 -7.44 -3.45 4.62
CA GLU A 199 -8.64 -4.31 4.65
C GLU A 199 -9.43 -4.07 5.93
#